data_AF-A0A9C9F834-F1
#
_entry.id   AF-A0A9C9F834-F1
#
_cell.length_a   1.000
_cell.length_b   1.000
_cell.length_c   1.000
_cell.angle_alpha   90.00
_cell.angle_beta   90.00
_cell.angle_gamma   90.00
#
_symmetry.space_group_name_H-M   'P 1'
#
loop_
_entity.id
_entity.type
_entity.pdbx_description
1 polymer ?
#
loop_
_entity_poly.entity_id
_entity_poly.type
_entity_poly.pdbx_seq_one_letter_code
_entity_poly.pdbx_strand_id
1 'polypeptide(L)'
;MEAVLFSGIVAEMGDERFNPDRVRVTKAGYLAKRYMGMEVLGEYARMEAGTYDSAIRYKGPEKIAIKNNYIEAVETTHFKRGEKFQDVETYLERYGYMAALEWLAQFRFTKNKELELLATVDYTALDLMRQGKDVTVEGIMAYLEKDKKWSKKLEKKADVFNEEGIRKALKKLSVLFTETYNRVPK
;
A
#
# COMPACT_ATOMS: atom_id res chain seq x y z
N MET A 1 10.01 -1.68 14.44
CA MET A 1 8.67 -1.10 14.27
C MET A 1 8.05 -1.49 12.93
N GLU A 2 8.58 -1.09 11.77
CA GLU A 2 7.97 -1.42 10.47
C GLU A 2 7.85 -2.93 10.16
N ALA A 3 8.82 -3.75 10.60
CA ALA A 3 8.76 -5.20 10.43
C ALA A 3 7.58 -5.82 11.21
N VAL A 4 7.18 -5.21 12.33
CA VAL A 4 6.02 -5.65 13.13
C VAL A 4 4.74 -5.33 12.37
N LEU A 5 4.60 -4.12 11.84
CA LEU A 5 3.46 -3.75 11.00
C LEU A 5 3.36 -4.64 9.75
N PHE A 6 4.48 -4.87 9.06
CA PHE A 6 4.54 -5.77 7.91
C PHE A 6 4.04 -7.18 8.27
N SER A 7 4.47 -7.71 9.40
CA SER A 7 4.06 -9.03 9.88
C SER A 7 2.56 -9.05 10.22
N GLY A 8 2.06 -8.02 10.91
CA GLY A 8 0.62 -7.88 11.17
C GLY A 8 -0.22 -7.85 9.89
N ILE A 9 0.24 -7.15 8.86
CA ILE A 9 -0.44 -7.10 7.56
C ILE A 9 -0.43 -8.48 6.88
N VAL A 10 0.67 -9.24 6.96
CA VAL A 10 0.70 -10.63 6.46
C VAL A 10 -0.37 -11.48 7.13
N ALA A 11 -0.54 -11.32 8.45
CA ALA A 11 -1.54 -12.06 9.20
C ALA A 11 -2.99 -11.62 8.93
N GLU A 12 -3.21 -10.33 8.68
CA GLU A 12 -4.54 -9.77 8.42
C GLU A 12 -5.01 -10.04 6.98
N MET A 13 -4.11 -9.87 6.02
CA MET A 13 -4.39 -10.01 4.58
C MET A 13 -4.34 -11.47 4.12
N GLY A 14 -3.96 -12.40 4.99
CA GLY A 14 -3.83 -13.83 4.73
C GLY A 14 -4.71 -14.70 5.61
N ASP A 15 -4.86 -15.96 5.26
CA ASP A 15 -5.44 -17.01 6.09
C ASP A 15 -4.81 -18.38 5.77
N GLU A 16 -5.33 -19.44 6.36
CA GLU A 16 -4.85 -20.81 6.13
C GLU A 16 -4.93 -21.26 4.65
N ARG A 17 -5.77 -20.61 3.83
CA ARG A 17 -6.02 -20.95 2.42
C ARG A 17 -5.36 -19.95 1.46
N PHE A 18 -4.95 -18.79 1.95
CA PHE A 18 -4.41 -17.70 1.15
C PHE A 18 -3.22 -17.02 1.83
N ASN A 19 -2.05 -17.19 1.21
CA ASN A 19 -0.84 -16.47 1.61
C ASN A 19 -0.75 -15.15 0.82
N PRO A 20 -0.70 -13.98 1.46
CA PRO A 20 -0.58 -12.72 0.76
C PRO A 20 0.80 -12.58 0.12
N ASP A 21 0.83 -12.03 -1.09
CA ASP A 21 2.07 -11.75 -1.79
C ASP A 21 2.68 -10.40 -1.39
N ARG A 22 3.94 -10.19 -1.79
CA ARG A 22 4.67 -8.95 -1.53
C ARG A 22 3.94 -7.70 -2.04
N VAL A 23 3.27 -7.79 -3.19
CA VAL A 23 2.52 -6.65 -3.73
C VAL A 23 1.38 -6.28 -2.78
N ARG A 24 0.57 -7.25 -2.37
CA ARG A 24 -0.54 -7.05 -1.43
C ARG A 24 -0.06 -6.45 -0.12
N VAL A 25 0.96 -7.03 0.51
CA VAL A 25 1.47 -6.55 1.81
C VAL A 25 2.02 -5.13 1.70
N THR A 26 2.72 -4.82 0.61
CA THR A 26 3.27 -3.47 0.37
C THR A 26 2.16 -2.43 0.17
N LYS A 27 1.14 -2.75 -0.63
CA LYS A 27 0.03 -1.82 -0.91
C LYS A 27 -0.88 -1.66 0.32
N ALA A 28 -1.12 -2.72 1.08
CA ALA A 28 -1.79 -2.63 2.37
C ALA A 28 -0.97 -1.82 3.39
N GLY A 29 0.36 -1.96 3.40
CA GLY A 29 1.24 -1.16 4.27
C GLY A 29 1.16 0.34 3.98
N TYR A 30 1.09 0.73 2.71
CA TYR A 30 0.81 2.12 2.33
C TYR A 30 -0.53 2.60 2.90
N LEU A 31 -1.60 1.84 2.68
CA LEU A 31 -2.95 2.21 3.12
C LEU A 31 -3.09 2.26 4.65
N ALA A 32 -2.44 1.35 5.38
CA ALA A 32 -2.38 1.41 6.84
C ALA A 32 -1.67 2.68 7.33
N LYS A 33 -0.52 3.02 6.75
CA LYS A 33 0.20 4.27 7.08
C LYS A 33 -0.67 5.51 6.80
N ARG A 34 -1.38 5.51 5.68
CA ARG A 34 -2.36 6.54 5.33
C ARG A 34 -3.48 6.67 6.36
N TYR A 35 -4.05 5.54 6.79
CA TYR A 35 -5.09 5.50 7.81
C TYR A 35 -4.59 6.03 9.17
N MET A 36 -3.36 5.70 9.54
CA MET A 36 -2.72 6.18 10.76
C MET A 36 -2.28 7.65 10.70
N GLY A 37 -2.54 8.36 9.60
CA GLY A 37 -2.14 9.76 9.43
C GLY A 37 -0.63 9.97 9.28
N MET A 38 0.12 8.92 8.93
CA MET A 38 1.57 9.03 8.70
C MET A 38 1.87 9.73 7.37
N GLU A 39 3.00 10.43 7.31
CA GLU A 39 3.51 11.00 6.06
C GLU A 39 3.91 9.86 5.12
N VAL A 40 3.38 9.86 3.89
CA VAL A 40 3.65 8.80 2.92
C VAL A 40 4.34 9.29 1.65
N LEU A 41 4.33 10.57 1.31
CA LEU A 41 4.94 11.02 0.05
C LEU A 41 6.46 10.89 0.11
N GLY A 42 7.08 11.18 1.25
CA GLY A 42 8.52 11.06 1.46
C GLY A 42 9.01 9.62 1.63
N GLU A 43 8.22 8.75 2.26
CA GLU A 43 8.57 7.34 2.46
C GLU A 43 8.21 6.47 1.25
N TYR A 44 7.05 6.72 0.63
CA TYR A 44 6.55 5.93 -0.49
C TYR A 44 7.18 6.31 -1.81
N ALA A 45 7.61 7.56 -2.03
CA ALA A 45 8.47 7.89 -3.17
C ALA A 45 9.74 7.01 -3.22
N ARG A 46 10.30 6.67 -2.04
CA ARG A 46 11.45 5.74 -1.93
C ARG A 46 11.08 4.30 -2.29
N MET A 47 9.80 3.94 -2.17
CA MET A 47 9.26 2.62 -2.50
C MET A 47 8.70 2.53 -3.94
N GLU A 48 8.21 3.64 -4.51
CA GLU A 48 7.52 3.74 -5.80
C GLU A 48 8.37 4.27 -6.95
N ALA A 49 9.64 4.64 -6.72
CA ALA A 49 10.57 5.01 -7.78
C ALA A 49 10.85 3.91 -8.83
N GLY A 50 10.05 2.83 -8.88
CA GLY A 50 9.93 1.87 -9.97
C GLY A 50 11.20 1.03 -10.16
N THR A 51 11.04 -0.28 -9.97
CA THR A 51 12.09 -1.24 -9.58
C THR A 51 12.69 -0.87 -8.24
N TYR A 52 12.39 -1.69 -7.23
CA TYR A 52 13.13 -1.85 -5.99
C TYR A 52 14.52 -1.22 -6.12
N ASP A 53 14.76 -0.10 -5.43
CA ASP A 53 16.13 0.20 -5.08
C ASP A 53 16.64 -1.07 -4.37
N SER A 54 17.55 -1.78 -5.04
CA SER A 54 18.02 -3.08 -4.58
C SER A 54 18.65 -2.91 -3.21
N ALA A 55 19.23 -1.74 -2.89
CA ALA A 55 19.75 -1.41 -1.57
C ALA A 55 18.67 -1.39 -0.47
N ILE A 56 17.45 -0.92 -0.78
CA ILE A 56 16.29 -0.95 0.14
C ILE A 56 15.76 -2.38 0.29
N ARG A 57 15.77 -3.18 -0.79
CA ARG A 57 15.42 -4.62 -0.77
C ARG A 57 16.30 -5.43 0.20
N TYR A 58 17.53 -5.00 0.49
CA TYR A 58 18.44 -5.71 1.43
C TYR A 58 18.30 -5.31 2.90
N LYS A 59 17.59 -4.22 3.24
CA LYS A 59 17.42 -3.74 4.64
C LYS A 59 15.97 -3.51 5.07
N GLY A 60 15.00 -3.86 4.22
CA GLY A 60 13.59 -3.56 4.45
C GLY A 60 12.88 -4.40 5.52
N PRO A 61 11.65 -4.00 5.91
CA PRO A 61 10.87 -4.64 6.96
C PRO A 61 10.61 -6.13 6.71
N GLU A 62 10.45 -6.56 5.45
CA GLU A 62 10.29 -7.97 5.06
C GLU A 62 11.45 -8.84 5.55
N LYS A 63 12.70 -8.43 5.29
CA LYS A 63 13.88 -9.22 5.70
C LYS A 63 14.03 -9.30 7.20
N ILE A 64 13.71 -8.21 7.90
CA ILE A 64 13.76 -8.18 9.37
C ILE A 64 12.67 -9.11 9.93
N ALA A 65 11.47 -9.09 9.35
CA ALA A 65 10.37 -9.96 9.76
C ALA A 65 10.71 -11.45 9.54
N ILE A 66 11.29 -11.80 8.39
CA ILE A 66 11.76 -13.17 8.12
C ILE A 66 12.90 -13.55 9.08
N LYS A 67 13.91 -12.67 9.25
CA LYS A 67 15.07 -12.92 10.13
C LYS A 67 14.66 -13.17 11.58
N ASN A 68 13.62 -12.48 12.06
CA ASN A 68 13.11 -12.61 13.42
C ASN A 68 12.05 -13.73 13.56
N ASN A 69 11.79 -14.51 12.49
CA ASN A 69 10.76 -15.54 12.43
C ASN A 69 9.34 -15.03 12.74
N TYR A 70 9.08 -13.75 12.50
CA TYR A 70 7.73 -13.19 12.58
C TYR A 70 6.86 -13.67 11.43
N ILE A 71 7.46 -13.83 10.25
CA ILE A 71 6.80 -14.38 9.05
C ILE A 71 7.70 -15.44 8.42
N GLU A 72 7.10 -16.30 7.62
CA GLU A 72 7.78 -17.27 6.77
C GLU A 72 7.46 -17.00 5.30
N ALA A 73 8.48 -17.07 4.44
CA ALA A 73 8.28 -17.03 2.99
C ALA A 73 7.90 -18.44 2.50
N VAL A 74 6.67 -18.61 2.03
CA VAL A 74 6.16 -19.90 1.49
C VAL A 74 6.64 -20.10 0.05
N GLU A 75 6.76 -18.99 -0.68
CA GLU A 75 7.32 -18.94 -2.03
C GLU A 75 8.23 -17.70 -2.15
N THR A 76 8.75 -17.43 -3.34
CA THR A 76 9.60 -16.25 -3.62
C THR A 76 8.97 -14.91 -3.18
N THR A 77 7.63 -14.84 -3.17
CA THR A 77 6.89 -13.61 -2.91
C THR A 77 5.72 -13.74 -1.93
N HIS A 78 5.38 -14.95 -1.48
CA HIS A 78 4.21 -15.21 -0.63
C HIS A 78 4.64 -15.46 0.82
N PHE A 79 3.86 -14.94 1.77
CA PHE A 79 4.20 -14.98 3.19
C PHE A 79 3.08 -15.58 4.03
N LYS A 80 3.44 -16.22 5.13
CA LYS A 80 2.52 -16.64 6.21
C LYS A 80 3.09 -16.27 7.57
N ARG A 81 2.30 -16.47 8.63
CA ARG A 81 2.76 -16.29 10.02
C ARG A 81 3.94 -17.21 10.30
N GLY A 82 4.98 -16.66 10.92
CA GLY A 82 6.16 -17.41 11.36
C GLY A 82 6.00 -17.94 12.79
N GLU A 83 6.95 -18.74 13.23
CA GLU A 83 6.95 -19.36 14.56
C GLU A 83 6.85 -18.35 15.71
N LYS A 84 7.44 -17.16 15.55
CA LYS A 84 7.45 -16.09 16.56
C LYS A 84 6.37 -15.04 16.33
N PHE A 85 5.27 -15.39 15.65
CA PHE A 85 4.20 -14.42 15.40
C PHE A 85 3.53 -13.91 16.68
N GLN A 86 3.49 -14.72 17.75
CA GLN A 86 2.92 -14.28 19.03
C GLN A 86 3.67 -13.07 19.64
N ASP A 87 4.98 -12.95 19.39
CA ASP A 87 5.75 -11.77 19.80
C ASP A 87 5.27 -10.52 19.04
N VAL A 88 4.89 -10.67 17.77
CA VAL A 88 4.36 -9.60 16.92
C VAL A 88 3.07 -9.05 17.49
N GLU A 89 2.15 -9.91 17.95
CA GLU A 89 0.87 -9.51 18.54
C GLU A 89 1.08 -8.55 19.71
N THR A 90 2.03 -8.88 20.61
CA THR A 90 2.41 -7.99 21.72
C THR A 90 2.94 -6.63 21.25
N TYR A 91 3.74 -6.61 20.17
CA TYR A 91 4.27 -5.37 19.62
C TYR A 91 3.23 -4.57 18.83
N LEU A 92 2.25 -5.21 18.19
CA LEU A 92 1.18 -4.55 17.46
C LEU A 92 0.29 -3.74 18.40
N GLU A 93 -0.05 -4.30 19.56
CA GLU A 93 -0.76 -3.58 20.61
C GLU A 93 0.07 -2.42 21.15
N ARG A 94 1.33 -2.69 21.52
CA ARG A 94 2.23 -1.68 22.08
C ARG A 94 2.45 -0.49 21.15
N TYR A 95 2.51 -0.72 19.85
CA TYR A 95 2.72 0.32 18.84
C TYR A 95 1.42 0.95 18.31
N GLY A 96 0.26 0.48 18.77
CA GLY A 96 -1.04 1.03 18.36
C GLY A 96 -1.45 0.69 16.93
N TYR A 97 -0.98 -0.44 16.38
CA TYR A 97 -1.25 -0.84 14.99
C TYR A 97 -2.56 -1.61 14.80
N MET A 98 -3.20 -2.04 15.90
CA MET A 98 -4.41 -2.87 15.84
C MET A 98 -5.54 -2.22 15.04
N ALA A 99 -5.86 -0.94 15.29
CA ALA A 99 -6.93 -0.24 14.58
C ALA A 99 -6.67 -0.16 13.06
N ALA A 100 -5.40 0.01 12.65
CA ALA A 100 -5.04 0.05 11.24
C ALA A 100 -5.15 -1.33 10.57
N LEU A 101 -4.84 -2.41 11.29
CA LEU A 101 -5.02 -3.78 10.81
C LEU A 101 -6.49 -4.14 10.70
N GLU A 102 -7.29 -3.85 11.72
CA GLU A 102 -8.75 -4.05 11.68
C GLU A 102 -9.39 -3.28 10.51
N TRP A 103 -8.96 -2.03 10.30
CA TRP A 103 -9.40 -1.25 9.14
C TRP A 103 -8.96 -1.88 7.82
N LEU A 104 -7.77 -2.49 7.74
CA LEU A 104 -7.28 -3.16 6.52
C LEU A 104 -8.07 -4.42 6.16
N ALA A 105 -8.77 -5.06 7.10
CA ALA A 105 -9.54 -6.29 6.88
C ALA A 105 -10.51 -6.17 5.67
N GLN A 106 -11.06 -4.98 5.42
CA GLN A 106 -11.94 -4.69 4.28
C GLN A 106 -11.28 -4.94 2.90
N PHE A 107 -9.96 -4.99 2.83
CA PHE A 107 -9.20 -5.21 1.61
C PHE A 107 -8.73 -6.65 1.41
N ARG A 108 -8.99 -7.56 2.37
CA ARG A 108 -8.49 -8.93 2.36
C ARG A 108 -8.72 -9.66 1.04
N PHE A 109 -9.89 -9.48 0.43
CA PHE A 109 -10.27 -10.11 -0.84
C PHE A 109 -10.18 -9.19 -2.07
N THR A 110 -9.74 -7.93 -1.90
CA THR A 110 -9.51 -7.00 -3.03
C THR A 110 -8.37 -7.53 -3.91
N LYS A 111 -8.46 -7.46 -5.24
CA LYS A 111 -7.41 -7.98 -6.12
C LYS A 111 -6.14 -7.13 -6.05
N ASN A 112 -4.98 -7.73 -6.29
CA ASN A 112 -3.70 -6.99 -6.23
C ASN A 112 -3.67 -5.77 -7.16
N LYS A 113 -4.20 -5.92 -8.38
CA LYS A 113 -4.30 -4.82 -9.35
C LYS A 113 -5.18 -3.65 -8.86
N GLU A 114 -6.22 -3.95 -8.09
CA GLU A 114 -7.12 -2.93 -7.51
C GLU A 114 -6.48 -2.24 -6.31
N LEU A 115 -5.83 -2.99 -5.41
CA LEU A 115 -5.04 -2.44 -4.30
C LEU A 115 -3.94 -1.50 -4.79
N GLU A 116 -3.26 -1.93 -5.84
CA GLU A 116 -2.22 -1.16 -6.47
C GLU A 116 -2.76 0.10 -7.14
N LEU A 117 -3.90 0.04 -7.84
CA LEU A 117 -4.59 1.20 -8.37
C LEU A 117 -4.93 2.19 -7.25
N LEU A 118 -5.58 1.74 -6.16
CA LEU A 118 -5.95 2.60 -5.04
C LEU A 118 -4.74 3.34 -4.46
N ALA A 119 -3.66 2.60 -4.13
CA ALA A 119 -2.47 3.20 -3.53
C ALA A 119 -1.79 4.19 -4.48
N THR A 120 -1.74 3.88 -5.78
CA THR A 120 -1.13 4.76 -6.79
C THR A 120 -1.94 6.02 -6.98
N VAL A 121 -3.26 5.90 -7.13
CA VAL A 121 -4.16 7.05 -7.31
C VAL A 121 -4.11 7.94 -6.08
N ASP A 122 -4.11 7.38 -4.88
CA ASP A 122 -4.00 8.16 -3.64
C ASP A 122 -2.66 8.88 -3.51
N TYR A 123 -1.55 8.19 -3.79
CA TYR A 123 -0.23 8.81 -3.77
C TYR A 123 -0.15 9.99 -4.76
N THR A 124 -0.60 9.78 -5.99
CA THR A 124 -0.62 10.81 -7.02
C THR A 124 -1.52 11.97 -6.63
N ALA A 125 -2.71 11.69 -6.09
CA ALA A 125 -3.63 12.71 -5.60
C ALA A 125 -2.98 13.56 -4.50
N LEU A 126 -2.34 12.92 -3.52
CA LEU A 126 -1.62 13.62 -2.45
C LEU A 126 -0.48 14.49 -2.98
N ASP A 127 0.30 13.99 -3.95
CA ASP A 127 1.40 14.75 -4.53
C ASP A 127 0.88 15.94 -5.36
N LEU A 128 -0.23 15.79 -6.08
CA LEU A 128 -0.91 16.89 -6.77
C LEU A 128 -1.42 17.94 -5.77
N MET A 129 -2.10 17.52 -4.70
CA MET A 129 -2.58 18.42 -3.63
C MET A 129 -1.41 19.18 -2.99
N ARG A 130 -0.28 18.51 -2.72
CA ARG A 130 0.93 19.15 -2.19
C ARG A 130 1.50 20.20 -3.14
N GLN A 131 1.35 20.01 -4.44
CA GLN A 131 1.72 20.97 -5.47
C GLN A 131 0.68 22.08 -5.69
N GLY A 132 -0.43 22.08 -4.93
CA GLY A 132 -1.53 23.03 -5.12
C GLY A 132 -2.33 22.81 -6.41
N LYS A 133 -2.32 21.59 -6.95
CA LYS A 133 -3.06 21.21 -8.17
C LYS A 133 -4.33 20.46 -7.82
N ASP A 134 -5.34 20.62 -8.67
CA ASP A 134 -6.60 19.89 -8.54
C ASP A 134 -6.41 18.39 -8.79
N VAL A 135 -7.14 17.59 -8.02
CA VAL A 135 -7.18 16.14 -8.18
C VAL A 135 -8.33 15.77 -9.10
N THR A 136 -8.03 15.70 -10.40
CA THR A 136 -8.95 15.22 -11.43
C THR A 136 -8.48 13.91 -12.05
N VAL A 137 -9.37 13.22 -12.77
CA VAL A 137 -9.00 11.99 -13.50
C VAL A 137 -7.93 12.31 -14.54
N GLU A 138 -8.09 13.40 -15.26
CA GLU A 138 -7.16 13.89 -16.29
C GLU A 138 -5.81 14.28 -15.67
N GLY A 139 -5.83 14.94 -14.50
CA GLY A 139 -4.62 15.32 -13.77
C GLY A 139 -3.80 14.11 -13.32
N ILE A 140 -4.48 13.07 -12.80
CA ILE A 140 -3.83 11.81 -12.42
C ILE A 140 -3.30 11.06 -13.64
N MET A 141 -4.07 10.96 -14.73
CA MET A 141 -3.62 10.34 -15.98
C MET A 141 -2.36 11.04 -16.51
N ALA A 142 -2.40 12.36 -16.63
CA ALA A 142 -1.27 13.16 -17.09
C ALA A 142 -0.04 13.05 -16.17
N TYR A 143 -0.24 12.87 -14.86
CA TYR A 143 0.86 12.60 -13.92
C TYR A 143 1.53 11.26 -14.22
N LEU A 144 0.74 10.19 -14.36
CA LEU A 144 1.23 8.84 -14.58
C LEU A 144 1.89 8.65 -15.96
N GLU A 145 1.43 9.38 -16.98
CA GLU A 145 2.02 9.36 -18.31
C GLU A 145 3.40 10.04 -18.37
N LYS A 146 3.62 11.09 -17.58
CA LYS A 146 4.91 11.80 -17.53
C LYS A 146 6.03 10.97 -16.93
N ASP A 147 5.70 10.05 -16.04
CA ASP A 147 6.67 9.11 -15.47
C ASP A 147 6.88 7.93 -16.42
N LYS A 148 8.07 7.83 -17.01
CA LYS A 148 8.46 6.77 -17.95
C LYS A 148 8.24 5.35 -17.40
N LYS A 149 8.32 5.15 -16.09
CA LYS A 149 8.11 3.84 -15.44
C LYS A 149 6.62 3.56 -15.27
N TRP A 150 5.82 4.57 -14.93
CA TRP A 150 4.37 4.42 -14.86
C TRP A 150 3.73 4.26 -16.24
N SER A 151 4.17 5.00 -17.26
CA SER A 151 3.70 4.86 -18.64
C SER A 151 3.72 3.40 -19.14
N LYS A 152 4.84 2.69 -18.98
CA LYS A 152 4.93 1.24 -19.33
C LYS A 152 3.99 0.34 -18.53
N LYS A 153 3.59 0.78 -17.34
CA LYS A 153 2.74 0.03 -16.43
C LYS A 153 1.26 0.30 -16.71
N LEU A 154 0.93 1.52 -17.13
CA LEU A 154 -0.39 1.87 -17.68
C LEU A 154 -0.70 0.99 -18.88
N GLU A 155 0.25 0.84 -19.82
CA GLU A 155 0.09 -0.05 -20.98
C GLU A 155 -0.21 -1.51 -20.56
N LYS A 156 0.58 -2.04 -19.61
CA LYS A 156 0.42 -3.43 -19.15
C LYS A 156 -0.81 -3.68 -18.29
N LYS A 157 -1.37 -2.64 -17.68
CA LYS A 157 -2.51 -2.71 -16.75
C LYS A 157 -3.68 -1.85 -17.20
N ALA A 158 -3.82 -1.65 -18.52
CA ALA A 158 -4.82 -0.75 -19.10
C ALA A 158 -6.26 -1.18 -18.76
N ASP A 159 -6.48 -2.43 -18.36
CA ASP A 159 -7.78 -2.94 -17.89
C ASP A 159 -8.20 -2.33 -16.53
N VAL A 160 -7.26 -1.84 -15.73
CA VAL A 160 -7.52 -1.25 -14.40
C VAL A 160 -7.05 0.20 -14.31
N PHE A 161 -5.89 0.53 -14.89
CA PHE A 161 -5.34 1.87 -14.91
C PHE A 161 -5.84 2.63 -16.15
N ASN A 162 -7.13 2.93 -16.12
CA ASN A 162 -7.84 3.74 -17.12
C ASN A 162 -8.72 4.78 -16.40
N GLU A 163 -9.34 5.68 -17.16
CA GLU A 163 -10.18 6.75 -16.60
C GLU A 163 -11.27 6.24 -15.65
N GLU A 164 -11.95 5.15 -16.02
CA GLU A 164 -13.01 4.56 -15.20
C GLU A 164 -12.47 3.94 -13.91
N GLY A 165 -11.31 3.27 -13.99
CA GLY A 165 -10.60 2.76 -12.82
C GLY A 165 -10.19 3.87 -11.87
N ILE A 166 -9.56 4.93 -12.39
CA ILE A 166 -9.14 6.10 -11.60
C ILE A 166 -10.35 6.78 -10.96
N ARG A 167 -11.45 6.97 -11.71
CA ARG A 167 -12.70 7.55 -11.19
C ARG A 167 -13.25 6.72 -10.03
N LYS A 168 -13.29 5.39 -10.17
CA LYS A 168 -13.69 4.48 -9.09
C LYS A 168 -12.76 4.56 -7.88
N ALA A 169 -11.45 4.61 -8.12
CA ALA A 169 -10.46 4.74 -7.05
C ALA A 169 -10.64 6.05 -6.28
N LEU A 170 -10.78 7.19 -6.96
CA LEU A 170 -11.04 8.50 -6.34
C LEU A 170 -12.32 8.48 -5.49
N LYS A 171 -13.41 7.92 -6.03
CA LYS A 171 -14.67 7.78 -5.28
C LYS A 171 -14.50 6.92 -4.04
N LYS A 172 -13.73 5.83 -4.12
CA LYS A 172 -13.46 4.98 -2.96
C LYS A 172 -12.56 5.71 -1.94
N LEU A 173 -11.54 6.41 -2.40
CA LEU A 173 -10.61 7.17 -1.57
C LEU A 173 -11.28 8.32 -0.82
N SER A 174 -12.28 8.99 -1.42
CA SER A 174 -13.03 10.03 -0.71
C SER A 174 -13.89 9.49 0.44
N VAL A 175 -14.30 8.22 0.38
CA VAL A 175 -14.96 7.52 1.48
C VAL A 175 -13.95 7.05 2.53
N LEU A 176 -12.80 6.53 2.09
CA LEU A 176 -11.76 6.01 2.99
C LEU A 176 -11.02 7.12 3.76
N PHE A 177 -10.78 8.27 3.13
CA PHE A 177 -9.99 9.39 3.64
C PHE A 177 -10.75 10.70 3.48
N THR A 178 -11.96 10.76 4.02
CA THR A 178 -12.91 11.88 3.88
C THR A 178 -12.28 13.24 4.19
N GLU A 179 -11.48 13.35 5.26
CA GLU A 179 -10.82 14.60 5.61
C GLU A 179 -9.81 15.08 4.56
N THR A 180 -9.14 14.17 3.85
CA THR A 180 -8.20 14.51 2.79
C THR A 180 -8.93 15.02 1.55
N TYR A 181 -9.95 14.29 1.10
CA TYR A 181 -10.58 14.56 -0.19
C TYR A 181 -11.74 15.58 -0.13
N ASN A 182 -12.29 15.88 1.06
CA ASN A 182 -13.29 16.94 1.22
C ASN A 182 -12.69 18.34 1.47
N ARG A 183 -11.37 18.46 1.64
CA ARG A 183 -10.68 19.75 1.81
C ARG A 183 -10.30 20.42 0.50
N VAL A 184 -10.62 19.83 -0.65
CA VAL A 184 -10.44 20.48 -1.95
C VAL A 184 -11.57 21.52 -2.11
N PRO A 185 -11.27 22.83 -2.19
CA PRO A 185 -12.29 23.83 -2.46
C PRO A 185 -13.03 23.47 -3.76
N LYS A 186 -14.36 23.53 -3.74
CA LYS A 186 -15.17 23.51 -4.97
C LYS A 186 -14.95 24.77 -5.78
#